data_AF-A0A3S1FNE8-F1
#
_entry.id   AF-A0A3S1FNE8-F1
#
_cell.length_a   1.000
_cell.length_b   1.000
_cell.length_c   1.000
_cell.angle_alpha   90.00
_cell.angle_beta   90.00
_cell.angle_gamma   90.00
#
_symmetry.space_group_name_H-M   'P 1'
#
loop_
_entity.id
_entity.type
_entity.pdbx_description
1 polymer ?
#
loop_
_entity_poly.entity_id
_entity_poly.type
_entity_poly.pdbx_seq_one_letter_code
_entity_poly.pdbx_strand_id
1 'polypeptide(L)'
;ISAPWSDVEQLFRPGVDFLFAHNGSQMRQHLRAVLADADFAASLVTSGLETIRSRHTCQHRVDELFGVLMECTTEHTINKTTAKEAAA
;
A
#
# COMPACT_ATOMS: atom_id res chain seq x y z
N ILE A 1 11.66 4.63 8.67
CA ILE A 1 12.69 3.59 8.44
C ILE A 1 12.14 2.29 8.97
N SER A 2 12.24 1.19 8.23
CA SER A 2 11.68 -0.11 8.64
C SER A 2 12.65 -1.25 8.39
N ALA A 3 12.48 -2.34 9.12
CA ALA A 3 13.05 -3.64 8.74
C ALA A 3 12.41 -4.11 7.42
N PRO A 4 13.08 -4.97 6.62
CA PRO A 4 12.50 -5.50 5.39
C PRO A 4 11.25 -6.32 5.67
N TRP A 5 10.23 -6.15 4.83
CA TRP A 5 9.01 -6.94 4.77
C TRP A 5 8.63 -7.16 3.30
N SER A 6 7.82 -8.18 3.03
CA SER A 6 7.36 -8.48 1.67
C SER A 6 6.21 -7.55 1.29
N ASP A 7 6.49 -6.53 0.49
CA ASP A 7 5.48 -5.60 -0.01
C ASP A 7 4.75 -6.18 -1.23
N VAL A 8 3.76 -7.03 -0.97
CA VAL A 8 2.98 -7.70 -2.03
C VAL A 8 2.05 -6.75 -2.78
N GLU A 9 1.69 -5.62 -2.17
CA GLU A 9 0.76 -4.63 -2.73
C GLU A 9 1.48 -3.38 -3.28
N GLN A 10 2.81 -3.28 -3.09
CA GLN A 10 3.63 -2.13 -3.50
C GLN A 10 3.04 -0.82 -2.97
N LEU A 11 2.75 -0.80 -1.66
CA LEU A 11 2.03 0.29 -0.99
C LEU A 11 2.83 1.59 -0.93
N PHE A 12 4.16 1.49 -0.88
CA PHE A 12 5.08 2.63 -0.82
C PHE A 12 6.29 2.41 -1.73
N ARG A 13 6.96 3.48 -2.12
CA ARG A 13 8.19 3.45 -2.93
C ARG A 13 9.42 3.38 -2.01
N PRO A 14 10.13 2.23 -1.88
CA PRO A 14 11.31 2.14 -1.03
C PRO A 14 12.45 3.02 -1.56
N GLY A 15 13.17 3.68 -0.66
CA GLY A 15 14.22 4.64 -1.00
C GLY A 15 13.70 6.05 -1.31
N VAL A 16 12.40 6.22 -1.51
CA VAL A 16 11.76 7.50 -1.88
C VAL A 16 10.79 7.97 -0.80
N ASP A 17 9.82 7.12 -0.44
CA ASP A 17 8.82 7.45 0.58
C ASP A 17 9.30 7.05 1.98
N PHE A 18 10.14 6.02 2.05
CA PHE A 18 10.72 5.49 3.29
C PHE A 18 12.00 4.70 3.00
N LEU A 19 12.72 4.31 4.04
CA LEU A 19 13.98 3.57 3.95
C LEU A 19 13.86 2.19 4.57
N PHE A 20 14.38 1.17 3.87
CA PHE A 20 14.61 -0.16 4.42
C PHE A 20 15.98 -0.25 5.09
N ALA A 21 16.02 -0.93 6.23
CA ALA A 21 17.24 -1.31 6.92
C ALA A 21 17.30 -2.84 7.07
N HIS A 22 18.21 -3.49 6.34
CA HIS A 22 18.42 -4.93 6.35
C HIS A 22 19.13 -5.43 7.61
N ASN A 23 19.73 -4.53 8.39
CA ASN A 23 20.37 -4.86 9.66
C ASN A 23 20.42 -3.63 10.59
N GLY A 24 20.82 -3.86 11.84
CA GLY A 24 20.91 -2.80 12.85
C GLY A 24 21.95 -1.72 12.55
N SER A 25 23.01 -2.03 11.79
CA SER A 25 24.00 -1.02 11.40
C SER A 25 23.40 -0.02 10.39
N GLN A 26 22.73 -0.54 9.37
CA GLN A 26 22.04 0.25 8.37
C GLN A 26 20.90 1.08 8.99
N MET A 27 20.15 0.51 9.94
CA MET A 27 19.13 1.25 10.71
C MET A 27 19.72 2.50 11.38
N ARG A 28 20.85 2.34 12.08
CA ARG A 28 21.55 3.46 12.73
C ARG A 28 22.05 4.49 11.72
N GLN A 29 22.56 4.05 10.56
CA GLN A 29 22.99 4.95 9.50
C GLN A 29 21.83 5.79 8.97
N HIS A 30 20.69 5.16 8.65
CA HIS A 30 19.51 5.87 8.16
C HIS A 30 18.94 6.84 9.19
N LEU A 31 18.89 6.45 10.47
CA LEU A 31 18.46 7.35 11.54
C LEU A 31 19.38 8.58 11.63
N ARG A 32 20.70 8.39 11.56
CA ARG A 32 21.64 9.51 11.56
C ARG A 32 21.47 10.41 10.33
N ALA A 33 21.28 9.84 9.14
CA ALA A 33 21.06 10.62 7.92
C ALA A 33 19.82 11.51 8.04
N VAL A 34 18.69 10.94 8.51
CA VAL A 34 17.44 11.70 8.71
C VAL A 34 17.58 12.79 9.77
N LEU A 35 18.35 12.54 10.84
CA LEU A 35 18.54 13.52 11.92
C LEU A 35 19.55 14.62 11.57
N ALA A 36 20.52 14.34 10.70
CA ALA A 36 21.60 15.26 10.37
C ALA A 36 21.33 16.11 9.12
N ASP A 37 20.44 15.67 8.23
CA ASP A 37 20.13 16.32 6.95
C ASP A 37 18.63 16.64 6.87
N ALA A 38 18.30 17.92 7.05
CA ALA A 38 16.93 18.40 7.05
C ALA A 38 16.28 18.33 5.65
N ASP A 39 17.06 18.54 4.59
CA ASP A 39 16.55 18.49 3.21
C ASP A 39 16.24 17.05 2.82
N PHE A 40 17.10 16.11 3.21
CA PHE A 40 16.82 14.68 3.05
C PHE A 40 15.56 14.27 3.82
N ALA A 41 15.41 14.69 5.07
CA ALA A 41 14.20 14.42 5.85
C ALA A 41 12.94 15.01 5.17
N ALA A 42 13.03 16.24 4.66
CA ALA A 42 11.92 16.90 3.96
C ALA A 42 11.54 16.17 2.66
N SER A 43 12.51 15.60 1.94
CA SER A 43 12.26 14.81 0.73
C SER A 43 11.44 13.54 1.01
N LEU A 44 11.76 12.83 2.10
CA LEU A 44 11.02 11.65 2.55
C LEU A 44 9.60 12.03 2.99
N VAL A 45 9.45 13.11 3.74
CA VAL A 45 8.13 13.61 4.18
C VAL A 45 7.27 13.97 2.98
N THR A 46 7.82 14.70 2.01
CA THR A 46 7.09 15.14 0.82
C THR A 46 6.59 13.94 0.02
N SER A 47 7.48 13.01 -0.30
CA SER A 47 7.15 11.83 -1.10
C SER A 47 6.21 10.87 -0.36
N GLY A 48 6.45 10.64 0.93
CA GLY A 48 5.57 9.81 1.76
C GLY A 48 4.16 10.38 1.89
N LEU A 49 4.02 11.69 2.07
CA LEU A 49 2.70 12.35 2.14
C LEU A 49 1.99 12.35 0.78
N GLU A 50 2.71 12.51 -0.33
CA GLU A 50 2.17 12.34 -1.68
C GLU A 50 1.55 10.93 -1.83
N THR A 51 2.31 9.89 -1.52
CA THR A 51 1.84 8.50 -1.59
C THR A 51 0.63 8.27 -0.68
N ILE A 52 0.66 8.76 0.56
CA ILE A 52 -0.47 8.63 1.50
C ILE A 52 -1.74 9.26 0.94
N ARG A 53 -1.64 10.49 0.42
CA ARG A 53 -2.79 11.21 -0.13
C ARG A 53 -3.35 10.54 -1.39
N SER A 54 -2.50 9.86 -2.16
CA SER A 54 -2.90 9.20 -3.39
C SER A 54 -3.70 7.91 -3.18
N ARG A 55 -3.35 7.10 -2.16
CA ARG A 55 -3.85 5.71 -2.04
C ARG A 55 -4.13 5.23 -0.61
N HIS A 56 -3.73 5.96 0.42
CA HIS A 56 -3.86 5.50 1.82
C HIS A 56 -4.90 6.29 2.61
N THR A 57 -5.95 6.74 1.94
CA THR A 57 -7.06 7.46 2.56
C THR A 57 -8.20 6.50 2.90
N CYS A 58 -8.98 6.82 3.94
CA CYS A 58 -10.19 6.05 4.25
C CYS A 58 -11.16 6.01 3.06
N GLN A 59 -11.26 7.10 2.30
CA GLN A 59 -12.08 7.16 1.09
C GLN A 59 -11.61 6.14 0.06
N HIS A 60 -10.32 6.07 -0.24
CA HIS A 60 -9.78 5.07 -1.17
C HIS A 60 -10.10 3.64 -0.73
N ARG A 61 -9.95 3.33 0.57
CA ARG A 61 -10.28 2.00 1.12
C ARG A 61 -11.76 1.64 0.97
N VAL A 62 -12.65 2.61 1.07
CA VAL A 62 -14.10 2.41 0.83
C VAL A 62 -14.37 2.15 -0.65
N ASP A 63 -13.72 2.89 -1.55
CA ASP A 63 -13.85 2.67 -2.99
C ASP A 63 -13.36 1.27 -3.40
N GLU A 64 -12.22 0.82 -2.85
CA GLU A 64 -11.71 -0.56 -3.04
C GLU A 64 -12.71 -1.61 -2.54
N LEU A 65 -13.27 -1.41 -1.34
CA LEU A 65 -14.27 -2.33 -0.77
C LEU A 65 -15.51 -2.47 -1.67
N PHE A 66 -16.04 -1.36 -2.18
CA PHE A 66 -17.19 -1.41 -3.08
C PHE A 66 -16.84 -2.08 -4.42
N GLY A 67 -15.61 -1.91 -4.92
CA GLY A 67 -15.10 -2.65 -6.08
C GLY A 67 -15.17 -4.16 -5.87
N VAL A 68 -14.63 -4.65 -4.74
CA VAL A 68 -14.67 -6.08 -4.38
C VAL A 68 -16.12 -6.58 -4.25
N LEU A 69 -17.00 -5.81 -3.61
CA LEU A 69 -18.41 -6.19 -3.46
C LEU A 69 -19.11 -6.30 -4.82
N MET A 70 -18.82 -5.42 -5.77
CA MET A 70 -19.34 -5.50 -7.13
C MET A 70 -18.84 -6.74 -7.86
N GLU A 71 -17.55 -7.06 -7.77
CA GLU A 71 -16.97 -8.27 -8.37
C GLU A 71 -17.64 -9.53 -7.80
N CYS A 72 -17.71 -9.67 -6.47
CA CYS A 72 -18.33 -10.81 -5.82
C CYS A 72 -19.83 -10.93 -6.13
N THR A 73 -20.56 -9.81 -6.19
CA THR A 73 -22.00 -9.82 -6.51
C THR A 73 -22.25 -10.26 -7.94
N THR A 74 -21.39 -9.82 -8.87
CA THR A 74 -21.49 -10.19 -10.29
C THR A 74 -21.22 -11.68 -10.46
N GLU A 75 -20.15 -12.20 -9.85
CA GLU A 75 -19.84 -13.63 -9.85
C GLU A 75 -20.96 -14.48 -9.22
N HIS A 76 -21.50 -14.05 -8.08
CA HIS A 76 -22.60 -14.76 -7.43
C HIS A 76 -23.87 -14.79 -8.29
N THR A 77 -24.17 -13.70 -8.98
CA THR A 77 -25.34 -13.62 -9.86
C THR A 77 -25.19 -14.50 -11.11
N ILE A 78 -23.99 -14.53 -11.71
CA ILE A 78 -23.68 -15.41 -12.84
C ILE A 78 -23.81 -16.86 -12.42
N ASN A 79 -23.19 -17.26 -11.29
CA ASN A 79 -23.26 -18.64 -10.77
C ASN A 79 -24.69 -19.06 -10.42
N LYS A 80 -25.53 -18.15 -9.91
CA LYS A 80 -26.93 -18.44 -9.61
C LYS A 80 -27.75 -18.65 -10.89
N THR A 81 -27.46 -17.92 -11.96
CA THR A 81 -28.15 -18.06 -13.25
C THR A 81 -27.78 -19.38 -13.91
N THR A 82 -26.49 -19.72 -13.99
CA THR A 82 -26.04 -20.99 -14.58
C THR A 82 -26.53 -22.21 -13.83
N ALA A 83 -26.58 -22.16 -12.49
CA ALA A 83 -27.17 -23.23 -11.68
C ALA A 83 -28.67 -23.42 -11.93
N LYS A 84 -29.39 -22.33 -12.25
CA LYS A 84 -30.84 -22.38 -12.54
C LYS A 84 -31.12 -22.92 -13.95
N GLU A 85 -30.26 -22.62 -14.92
CA GLU A 85 -30.34 -23.14 -16.30
C GLU A 85 -29.95 -24.62 -16.39
N ALA A 86 -28.97 -25.09 -15.60
CA ALA A 86 -28.57 -26.50 -15.55
C ALA A 86 -29.60 -27.42 -14.86
N ALA A 87 -30.56 -26.84 -14.15
CA ALA A 87 -31.63 -27.56 -13.45
C ALA A 87 -32.97 -27.56 -14.20
N ALA A 88 -33.03 -26.94 -15.39
CA ALA A 88 -34.19 -26.87 -16.28
C ALA A 88 -33.98 -27.75 -17.51
#